data_AF-A0A2R4RP71-F1
#
_entry.id   AF-A0A2R4RP71-F1
#
_cell.length_a   1.000
_cell.length_b   1.000
_cell.length_c   1.000
_cell.angle_alpha   90.00
_cell.angle_beta   90.00
_cell.angle_gamma   90.00
#
_symmetry.space_group_name_H-M   'P 1'
#
loop_
_entity.id
_entity.type
_entity.pdbx_description
1 polymer ?
#
loop_
_entity_poly.entity_id
_entity_poly.type
_entity_poly.pdbx_seq_one_letter_code
_entity_poly.pdbx_strand_id
1 'polypeptide(L)'
;VEKLGTMFVTGPDVVKTVLGEEVSFDELGGAMTHASKSGVAHFVAENEYDCMDRIKTLLSYIPQNNTEEPPHISNDDDPNRLDHNLINLVPEDSLKPYDMKEVILSIVDNHTFFQVHELFAQDVLVGFARFN
;
A
#
# COMPACT_ATOMS: atom_id res chain seq x y z
N VAL A 1 9.48 -8.59 3.64
CA VAL A 1 9.31 -8.84 5.09
C VAL A 1 10.34 -8.01 5.83
N GLU A 2 9.92 -7.28 6.85
CA GLU A 2 10.79 -6.44 7.67
C GLU A 2 11.98 -7.25 8.21
N LYS A 3 13.19 -6.67 8.23
CA LYS A 3 14.43 -7.26 8.76
C LYS A 3 14.92 -8.58 8.13
N LEU A 4 14.18 -9.12 7.15
CA LEU A 4 14.55 -10.35 6.42
C LEU A 4 14.71 -10.09 4.91
N GLY A 5 13.85 -9.25 4.33
CA GLY A 5 13.87 -8.95 2.90
C GLY A 5 14.89 -7.86 2.57
N THR A 6 15.87 -8.21 1.72
CA THR A 6 16.88 -7.28 1.21
C THR A 6 17.08 -7.50 -0.30
N MET A 7 17.20 -6.41 -1.07
CA MET A 7 17.46 -6.47 -2.52
C MET A 7 18.45 -5.36 -2.93
N PHE A 8 19.36 -5.65 -3.87
CA PHE A 8 20.23 -4.65 -4.49
C PHE A 8 20.90 -5.27 -5.72
N VAL A 9 21.26 -4.43 -6.70
CA VAL A 9 22.00 -4.88 -7.89
C VAL A 9 23.48 -5.11 -7.57
N THR A 10 24.04 -4.32 -6.67
CA THR A 10 25.45 -4.37 -6.27
C THR A 10 25.54 -4.26 -4.76
N GLY A 11 26.28 -5.18 -4.13
CA GLY A 11 26.32 -5.29 -2.67
C GLY A 11 27.16 -4.20 -1.98
N PRO A 12 27.00 -4.05 -0.65
CA PRO A 12 27.68 -3.02 0.14
C PRO A 12 29.20 -3.04 0.02
N ASP A 13 29.81 -4.22 -0.06
CA ASP A 13 31.28 -4.37 -0.14
C ASP A 13 31.85 -3.77 -1.44
N VAL A 14 31.10 -3.88 -2.54
CA VAL A 14 31.49 -3.30 -3.83
C VAL A 14 31.26 -1.79 -3.82
N VAL A 15 30.16 -1.32 -3.21
CA VAL A 15 29.90 0.11 -3.01
C VAL A 15 31.04 0.75 -2.20
N LYS A 16 31.46 0.11 -1.11
CA LYS A 16 32.59 0.56 -0.30
C LYS A 16 33.90 0.59 -1.08
N THR A 17 34.18 -0.44 -1.87
CA THR A 17 35.44 -0.57 -2.61
C THR A 17 35.53 0.42 -3.78
N VAL A 18 34.41 0.69 -4.47
CA VAL A 18 34.37 1.52 -5.69
C VAL A 18 34.07 2.98 -5.38
N LEU A 19 33.12 3.25 -4.49
CA LEU A 19 32.65 4.60 -4.17
C LEU A 19 33.20 5.12 -2.83
N GLY A 20 33.78 4.27 -2.00
CA GLY A 20 34.28 4.64 -0.67
C GLY A 20 33.18 4.84 0.38
N GLU A 21 31.93 4.52 0.04
CA GLU A 21 30.77 4.71 0.92
C GLU A 21 30.54 3.46 1.79
N GLU A 22 30.47 3.65 3.11
CA GLU A 22 30.07 2.59 4.05
C GLU A 22 28.55 2.66 4.27
N VAL A 23 27.84 1.64 3.82
CA VAL A 23 26.40 1.50 3.97
C VAL A 23 26.07 0.10 4.47
N SER A 24 25.13 -0.03 5.40
CA SER A 24 24.66 -1.34 5.85
C SER A 24 23.75 -2.00 4.80
N PHE A 25 23.51 -3.32 4.94
CA PHE A 25 22.57 -4.05 4.07
C PHE A 25 21.15 -3.47 4.14
N ASP A 26 20.68 -3.11 5.34
CA ASP A 26 19.36 -2.54 5.56
C ASP A 26 19.23 -1.14 4.95
N GLU A 27 20.27 -0.31 5.08
CA GLU A 27 20.29 1.03 4.50
C GLU A 27 20.39 0.99 2.97
N LEU A 28 21.14 0.03 2.41
CA LEU A 28 21.32 -0.08 0.97
C LEU A 28 20.08 -0.66 0.27
N GLY A 29 19.45 -1.68 0.87
CA GLY A 29 18.47 -2.49 0.17
C GLY A 29 17.42 -3.15 1.04
N GLY A 30 17.29 -2.74 2.31
CA GLY A 30 16.29 -3.30 3.21
C GLY A 30 14.86 -3.02 2.75
N ALA A 31 13.91 -3.83 3.24
CA ALA A 31 12.50 -3.70 2.91
C ALA A 31 11.95 -2.27 3.10
N MET A 32 12.32 -1.59 4.18
CA MET A 32 11.87 -0.22 4.47
C MET A 32 12.45 0.80 3.49
N THR A 33 13.72 0.66 3.12
CA THR A 33 14.37 1.51 2.09
C THR A 33 13.63 1.40 0.77
N HIS A 34 13.27 0.18 0.37
CA HIS A 34 12.53 -0.03 -0.87
C HIS A 34 11.07 0.41 -0.83
N ALA A 35 10.43 0.38 0.34
CA ALA A 35 9.03 0.76 0.48
C ALA A 35 8.80 2.25 0.73
N SER A 36 9.82 3.01 1.16
CA SER A 36 9.67 4.44 1.47
C SER A 36 10.49 5.37 0.58
N LYS A 37 11.66 4.91 0.09
CA LYS A 37 12.57 5.75 -0.70
C LYS A 37 12.61 5.38 -2.18
N SER A 38 12.82 4.10 -2.50
CA SER A 38 13.01 3.70 -3.90
C SER A 38 11.70 3.31 -4.61
N GLY A 39 10.63 3.03 -3.86
CA GLY A 39 9.34 2.58 -4.41
C GLY A 39 9.38 1.21 -5.08
N VAL A 40 10.38 0.38 -4.79
CA VAL A 40 10.52 -0.96 -5.39
C VAL A 40 9.65 -1.98 -4.66
N ALA A 41 9.47 -1.81 -3.34
CA ALA A 41 8.65 -2.69 -2.54
C ALA A 41 7.25 -2.08 -2.34
N HIS A 42 6.22 -2.81 -2.78
CA HIS A 42 4.85 -2.29 -2.75
C HIS A 42 4.19 -2.40 -1.37
N PHE A 43 4.61 -3.40 -0.61
CA PHE A 43 4.13 -3.72 0.72
C PHE A 43 5.30 -4.13 1.60
N VAL A 44 5.24 -3.78 2.88
CA VAL A 44 6.13 -4.32 3.91
C VAL A 44 5.27 -5.10 4.87
N ALA A 45 5.61 -6.38 5.04
CA ALA A 45 4.99 -7.27 6.02
C ALA A 45 5.91 -7.42 7.23
N GLU A 46 5.32 -7.52 8.43
CA GLU A 46 6.07 -7.65 9.69
C GLU A 46 6.80 -8.99 9.78
N ASN A 47 6.18 -10.05 9.25
CA ASN A 47 6.71 -11.41 9.22
C ASN A 47 6.18 -12.16 7.99
N GLU A 48 6.61 -13.41 7.81
CA GLU A 48 6.23 -14.23 6.66
C GLU A 48 4.74 -14.60 6.63
N TYR A 49 4.12 -14.78 7.80
CA TYR A 49 2.68 -15.09 7.87
C TYR A 49 1.83 -13.90 7.43
N ASP A 50 2.13 -12.70 7.94
CA ASP A 50 1.50 -11.44 7.49
C ASP A 50 1.73 -11.23 5.98
N CYS A 51 2.92 -11.54 5.47
CA CYS A 51 3.22 -11.48 4.05
C CYS A 51 2.30 -12.38 3.23
N MET A 52 2.14 -13.64 3.66
CA MET A 52 1.28 -14.61 2.98
C MET A 52 -0.20 -14.21 3.04
N ASP A 53 -0.66 -13.67 4.16
CA ASP A 53 -2.05 -13.22 4.29
C ASP A 53 -2.32 -11.99 3.41
N ARG A 54 -1.40 -11.03 3.34
CA ARG A 54 -1.48 -9.90 2.39
C ARG A 54 -1.50 -10.36 0.94
N ILE A 55 -0.72 -11.38 0.58
CA ILE A 55 -0.73 -11.97 -0.78
C ILE A 55 -2.10 -12.59 -1.08
N LYS A 56 -2.68 -13.38 -0.16
CA LYS A 56 -4.03 -13.93 -0.32
C LYS A 56 -5.07 -12.82 -0.48
N THR A 57 -4.97 -11.76 0.32
CA THR A 57 -5.85 -10.59 0.22
C THR A 57 -5.71 -9.93 -1.15
N LEU A 58 -4.49 -9.67 -1.63
CA LEU A 58 -4.24 -9.12 -2.97
C LEU A 58 -4.88 -9.97 -4.06
N LEU A 59 -4.65 -11.29 -4.03
CA LEU A 59 -5.21 -12.23 -5.01
C LEU A 59 -6.74 -12.28 -4.96
N SER A 60 -7.37 -11.97 -3.82
CA SER A 60 -8.82 -11.87 -3.75
C SER A 60 -9.42 -10.69 -4.54
N TYR A 61 -8.61 -9.69 -4.90
CA TYR A 61 -9.02 -8.55 -5.72
C TYR A 61 -8.72 -8.72 -7.22
N ILE A 62 -7.78 -9.60 -7.59
CA ILE A 62 -7.26 -9.70 -8.96
C ILE A 62 -7.92 -10.91 -9.67
N PRO A 63 -8.39 -10.75 -10.92
CA PRO A 63 -8.89 -11.88 -11.73
C PRO A 63 -7.75 -12.87 -12.04
N GLN A 64 -8.10 -14.12 -12.35
CA GLN A 64 -7.08 -15.15 -12.63
C GLN A 64 -6.29 -14.85 -13.92
N ASN A 65 -6.87 -14.08 -14.83
CA ASN A 65 -6.26 -13.67 -16.09
C ASN A 65 -6.92 -12.39 -16.62
N ASN A 66 -6.44 -11.89 -17.76
CA ASN A 66 -6.89 -10.64 -18.37
C ASN A 66 -8.22 -10.72 -19.14
N THR A 67 -8.83 -11.91 -19.24
CA THR A 67 -10.13 -12.11 -19.92
C THR A 67 -11.29 -12.29 -18.94
N GLU A 68 -11.00 -12.49 -17.66
CA GLU A 68 -11.98 -12.68 -16.60
C GLU A 68 -12.26 -11.37 -15.87
N GLU A 69 -13.48 -11.24 -15.34
CA GLU A 69 -13.84 -10.15 -14.45
C GLU A 69 -13.25 -10.36 -13.05
N PRO A 70 -12.99 -9.29 -12.28
CA PRO A 70 -12.54 -9.40 -10.90
C PRO A 70 -13.47 -10.26 -10.05
N PRO A 71 -12.95 -11.04 -9.07
CA PRO A 71 -13.78 -11.89 -8.23
C PRO A 71 -14.83 -11.08 -7.44
N HIS A 72 -16.11 -11.40 -7.65
CA HIS A 72 -17.21 -10.85 -6.85
C HIS A 72 -17.28 -11.55 -5.48
N ILE A 73 -17.42 -10.78 -4.41
CA ILE A 73 -17.62 -11.30 -3.05
C ILE A 73 -18.96 -10.76 -2.54
N SER A 74 -19.79 -11.64 -1.98
CA SER A 74 -21.00 -11.21 -1.29
C SER A 74 -20.62 -10.29 -0.13
N ASN A 75 -21.09 -9.05 -0.19
CA ASN A 75 -21.02 -8.15 0.95
C ASN A 75 -22.44 -7.94 1.51
N ASP A 76 -22.48 -7.33 2.67
CA ASP A 76 -23.65 -6.95 3.45
C ASP A 76 -23.75 -5.41 3.61
N ASP A 77 -22.94 -4.66 2.86
CA ASP A 77 -22.98 -3.20 2.83
C ASP A 77 -24.12 -2.72 1.93
N ASP A 78 -24.85 -1.69 2.37
CA ASP A 78 -25.97 -1.14 1.61
C ASP A 78 -25.43 -0.27 0.47
N PRO A 79 -25.72 -0.58 -0.81
CA PRO A 79 -25.28 0.25 -1.92
C PRO A 79 -25.85 1.68 -1.88
N ASN A 80 -26.86 1.95 -1.05
CA ASN A 80 -27.44 3.27 -0.82
C ASN A 80 -27.00 3.91 0.50
N ARG A 81 -25.96 3.37 1.16
CA ARG A 81 -25.45 3.92 2.42
C ARG A 81 -25.09 5.40 2.25
N LEU A 82 -25.67 6.23 3.12
CA LEU A 82 -25.37 7.66 3.19
C LEU A 82 -24.48 7.93 4.39
N ASP A 83 -23.32 8.53 4.15
CA ASP A 83 -22.46 9.05 5.20
C ASP A 83 -22.54 10.58 5.22
N HIS A 84 -23.30 11.11 6.18
CA HIS A 84 -23.46 12.55 6.36
C HIS A 84 -22.17 13.23 6.88
N ASN A 85 -21.19 12.49 7.37
CA ASN A 85 -19.94 13.07 7.86
C ASN A 85 -19.02 13.54 6.73
N LEU A 86 -19.18 13.03 5.51
CA LEU A 86 -18.39 13.44 4.33
C LEU A 86 -18.43 14.96 4.09
N ILE A 87 -19.57 15.60 4.37
CA ILE A 87 -19.74 17.05 4.20
C ILE A 87 -18.85 17.83 5.18
N ASN A 88 -18.65 17.30 6.39
CA ASN A 88 -17.87 17.95 7.43
C ASN A 88 -16.35 17.68 7.31
N LEU A 89 -15.97 16.76 6.42
CA LEU A 89 -14.60 16.29 6.29
C LEU A 89 -13.73 17.25 5.47
N VAL A 90 -14.32 17.85 4.43
CA VAL A 90 -13.64 18.86 3.61
C VAL A 90 -13.68 20.20 4.35
N PRO A 91 -12.52 20.77 4.72
CA PRO A 91 -12.49 22.06 5.40
C PRO A 91 -13.01 23.19 4.50
N GLU A 92 -13.66 24.20 5.11
CA GLU A 92 -14.07 25.41 4.38
C GLU A 92 -12.86 26.20 3.85
N ASP A 93 -11.74 26.16 4.57
CA ASP A 93 -10.47 26.75 4.14
C ASP A 93 -9.76 25.84 3.13
N SER A 94 -9.63 26.30 1.88
CA SER A 94 -8.97 25.57 0.80
C SER A 94 -7.49 25.28 1.03
N LEU A 95 -6.83 25.97 1.96
CA LEU A 95 -5.42 25.73 2.31
C LEU A 95 -5.25 24.70 3.42
N LYS A 96 -6.33 24.31 4.09
CA LYS A 96 -6.27 23.34 5.18
C LYS A 96 -6.36 21.92 4.61
N PRO A 97 -5.38 21.04 4.91
CA PRO A 97 -5.43 19.66 4.44
C PRO A 97 -6.49 18.85 5.22
N TYR A 98 -6.89 17.74 4.63
CA TYR A 98 -7.73 16.70 5.23
C TYR A 98 -7.22 15.32 4.82
N ASP A 99 -7.67 14.28 5.51
CA ASP A 99 -7.28 12.91 5.18
C ASP A 99 -8.18 12.33 4.08
N MET A 100 -7.61 12.16 2.88
CA MET A 100 -8.33 11.55 1.76
C MET A 100 -8.67 10.07 2.03
N LYS A 101 -7.93 9.39 2.91
CA LYS A 101 -8.20 8.00 3.28
C LYS A 101 -9.56 7.87 3.97
N GLU A 102 -9.94 8.85 4.80
CA GLU A 102 -11.26 8.87 5.43
C GLU A 102 -12.40 8.97 4.40
N VAL A 103 -12.22 9.77 3.34
CA VAL A 103 -13.18 9.84 2.22
C VAL A 103 -13.29 8.49 1.52
N ILE A 104 -12.15 7.86 1.20
CA ILE A 104 -12.11 6.55 0.54
C ILE A 104 -12.82 5.51 1.42
N LEU A 105 -12.49 5.44 2.71
CA LEU A 105 -13.11 4.49 3.63
C LEU A 105 -14.61 4.73 3.75
N SER A 106 -15.08 5.98 3.72
CA SER A 106 -16.51 6.28 3.74
C SER A 106 -17.26 5.75 2.51
N ILE A 107 -16.66 5.73 1.33
CA ILE A 107 -17.36 5.34 0.09
C ILE A 107 -17.27 3.85 -0.24
N VAL A 108 -16.17 3.18 0.11
CA VAL A 108 -15.95 1.77 -0.29
C VAL A 108 -16.73 0.79 0.60
N ASP A 109 -17.00 -0.40 0.05
CA ASP A 109 -17.69 -1.46 0.79
C ASP A 109 -16.96 -1.81 2.09
N ASN A 110 -17.73 -1.97 3.18
CA ASN A 110 -17.23 -2.37 4.50
C ASN A 110 -16.08 -1.51 5.02
N HIS A 111 -15.98 -0.27 4.54
CA HIS A 111 -14.89 0.65 4.87
C HIS A 111 -13.50 0.02 4.71
N THR A 112 -13.32 -0.85 3.70
CA THR A 112 -12.08 -1.60 3.49
C THR A 112 -11.33 -1.11 2.25
N PHE A 113 -10.13 -0.60 2.46
CA PHE A 113 -9.22 -0.17 1.39
C PHE A 113 -7.86 -0.85 1.53
N PHE A 114 -7.50 -1.66 0.53
CA PHE A 114 -6.23 -2.36 0.48
C PHE A 114 -5.19 -1.49 -0.26
N GLN A 115 -4.54 -0.62 0.50
CA GLN A 115 -3.60 0.39 -0.03
C GLN A 115 -2.30 -0.23 -0.53
N VAL A 116 -1.88 0.18 -1.72
CA VAL A 116 -0.60 -0.16 -2.36
C VAL A 116 0.35 1.02 -2.17
N HIS A 117 1.65 0.75 -1.97
CA HIS A 117 2.66 1.81 -1.81
C HIS A 117 2.38 2.75 -0.62
N GLU A 118 1.79 2.26 0.48
CA GLU A 118 1.39 3.11 1.62
C GLU A 118 2.53 3.96 2.19
N LEU A 119 3.79 3.53 2.07
CA LEU A 119 4.95 4.24 2.59
C LEU A 119 5.70 5.09 1.54
N PHE A 120 5.33 5.00 0.26
CA PHE A 120 6.01 5.66 -0.86
C PHE A 120 5.09 6.67 -1.57
N ALA A 121 5.57 7.89 -1.77
CA ALA A 121 4.79 8.96 -2.43
C ALA A 121 3.39 9.15 -1.81
N GLN A 122 3.38 9.44 -0.50
CA GLN A 122 2.16 9.52 0.33
C GLN A 122 1.24 10.71 0.00
N ASP A 123 1.64 11.56 -0.96
CA ASP A 123 0.81 12.60 -1.54
C ASP A 123 -0.27 12.06 -2.49
N VAL A 124 -0.18 10.79 -2.92
CA VAL A 124 -1.20 10.12 -3.73
C VAL A 124 -1.53 8.74 -3.12
N LEU A 125 -2.82 8.43 -2.99
CA LEU A 125 -3.29 7.15 -2.49
C LEU A 125 -3.66 6.23 -3.68
N VAL A 126 -3.14 5.01 -3.68
CA VAL A 126 -3.46 3.96 -4.66
C VAL A 126 -3.78 2.68 -3.91
N GLY A 127 -4.77 1.92 -4.37
CA GLY A 127 -5.15 0.67 -3.71
C GLY A 127 -6.36 0.02 -4.33
N PHE A 128 -6.73 -1.13 -3.75
CA PHE A 128 -7.90 -1.90 -4.14
C PHE A 128 -9.04 -1.70 -3.15
N ALA A 129 -10.26 -1.69 -3.66
CA ALA A 129 -11.50 -1.67 -2.90
C ALA A 129 -12.56 -2.46 -3.67
N ARG A 130 -13.70 -2.71 -3.02
CA ARG A 130 -14.89 -3.28 -3.66
C ARG A 130 -16.04 -2.29 -3.61
N PHE A 131 -16.88 -2.40 -4.64
CA PHE A 131 -18.19 -1.81 -4.76
C PHE A 131 -19.11 -2.90 -5.32
N ASN A 132 -20.32 -3.02 -4.80
CA ASN A 132 -21.38 -3.85 -5.40
C ASN A 132 -21.79 -3.35 -6.79
#